data_AF-A0A2G6LF01-F1
#
_entry.id   AF-A0A2G6LF01-F1
#
_cell.length_a   1.000
_cell.length_b   1.000
_cell.length_c   1.000
_cell.angle_alpha   90.00
_cell.angle_beta   90.00
_cell.angle_gamma   90.00
#
_symmetry.space_group_name_H-M   'P 1'
#
loop_
_entity.id
_entity.type
_entity.pdbx_description
1 polymer ?
#
loop_
_entity_poly.entity_id
_entity_poly.type
_entity_poly.pdbx_seq_one_letter_code
_entity_poly.pdbx_strand_id
1 'polypeptide(L)'
;HYSKKQILEGYLNEIFLGQDGARAIHGFGLASEFYFGKSLKELGVHQIATLIALVREPGSANPHRHQGYAKKRRNMILDVMVRQNLITSRDAELAKSLPLDVLARRERINKERYYSFLQLVYHRLAKEYDKETLAAGLNIFTTLNPIIQDEAEKSVAGGLNVLEKNHGIKKNFLQAASVIVNSATAEVVAVVGDRNNSRHGYNRAFQAKRQPGSLLKPILYLSALEYTNRYNLATLIDDSPLVYRGNGQVWKPKNYSKRNKGRVMLIDALVKSYNIPTARVGLDIGIDDFVGRLEDLGGPKGLPKYPSIVLGSVAMSPLEVAEIYESLANGGYRMPLRVINSITDA
;
A
#
# COMPACT_ATOMS: atom_id res chain seq x y z
N HIS A 1 -25.32 24.16 -27.27
CA HIS A 1 -24.66 25.46 -27.00
C HIS A 1 -24.47 25.60 -25.49
N TYR A 2 -23.25 25.91 -25.04
CA TYR A 2 -22.95 26.13 -23.62
C TYR A 2 -23.15 27.60 -23.23
N SER A 3 -23.63 27.84 -22.02
CA SER A 3 -23.75 29.18 -21.44
C SER A 3 -22.38 29.78 -21.10
N LYS A 4 -22.30 31.12 -20.98
CA LYS A 4 -21.07 31.81 -20.55
C LYS A 4 -20.54 31.30 -19.21
N LYS A 5 -21.43 30.91 -18.29
CA LYS A 5 -21.08 30.31 -17.00
C LYS A 5 -20.40 28.95 -17.20
N GLN A 6 -20.97 28.09 -18.03
CA GLN A 6 -20.40 26.76 -18.33
C GLN A 6 -19.04 26.86 -19.04
N ILE A 7 -18.87 27.83 -19.94
CA ILE A 7 -17.58 28.07 -20.62
C ILE A 7 -16.52 28.49 -19.60
N LEU A 8 -16.86 29.41 -18.69
CA LEU A 8 -15.94 29.86 -17.66
C LEU A 8 -15.59 28.74 -16.68
N GLU A 9 -16.58 27.94 -16.27
CA GLU A 9 -16.38 26.79 -15.39
C GLU A 9 -15.43 25.77 -16.01
N GLY A 10 -15.64 25.37 -17.27
CA GLY A 10 -14.71 24.49 -17.98
C GLY A 10 -13.30 25.07 -18.07
N TYR A 11 -13.18 26.36 -18.42
CA TYR A 11 -11.87 27.03 -18.48
C TYR A 11 -11.14 27.03 -17.13
N LEU A 12 -11.86 27.31 -16.03
CA LEU A 12 -11.29 27.34 -14.69
C LEU A 12 -10.81 25.95 -14.22
N ASN A 13 -11.33 24.86 -14.78
CA ASN A 13 -10.92 23.50 -14.45
C ASN A 13 -9.82 22.95 -15.37
N GLU A 14 -9.74 23.42 -16.62
CA GLU A 14 -8.82 22.86 -17.62
C GLU A 14 -7.49 23.63 -17.77
N ILE A 15 -7.45 24.90 -17.35
CA ILE A 15 -6.28 25.72 -17.64
C ILE A 15 -5.01 25.24 -16.93
N PHE A 16 -3.91 25.14 -17.67
CA PHE A 16 -2.60 24.81 -17.11
C PHE A 16 -2.05 25.95 -16.23
N LEU A 17 -1.76 25.66 -14.96
CA LEU A 17 -1.27 26.65 -13.98
C LEU A 17 0.10 26.29 -13.40
N GLY A 18 0.61 25.08 -13.59
CA GLY A 18 1.91 24.69 -13.08
C GLY A 18 2.30 23.24 -13.34
N GLN A 19 3.50 22.86 -12.91
CA GLN A 19 4.04 21.52 -13.05
C GLN A 19 4.57 21.01 -11.71
N ASP A 20 4.21 19.79 -11.36
CA ASP A 20 4.66 19.05 -10.19
C ASP A 20 5.38 17.76 -10.59
N GLY A 21 6.69 17.84 -10.77
CA GLY A 21 7.47 16.71 -11.30
C GLY A 21 6.96 16.29 -12.69
N ALA A 22 6.45 15.06 -12.80
CA ALA A 22 5.86 14.54 -14.04
C ALA A 22 4.36 14.89 -14.22
N ARG A 23 3.71 15.48 -13.21
CA ARG A 23 2.28 15.81 -13.22
C ARG A 23 2.05 17.28 -13.60
N ALA A 24 1.18 17.52 -14.58
CA ALA A 24 0.70 18.86 -14.89
C ALA A 24 -0.42 19.27 -13.92
N ILE A 25 -0.41 20.52 -13.48
CA ILE A 25 -1.42 21.10 -12.59
C ILE A 25 -2.39 21.91 -13.45
N HIS A 26 -3.56 21.32 -13.69
CA HIS A 26 -4.66 21.94 -14.42
C HIS A 26 -5.77 22.37 -13.46
N GLY A 27 -6.33 23.54 -13.73
CA GLY A 27 -7.45 24.08 -13.00
C GLY A 27 -7.10 24.78 -11.69
N PHE A 28 -7.93 25.76 -11.34
CA PHE A 28 -7.74 26.60 -10.15
C PHE A 28 -7.91 25.82 -8.84
N GLY A 29 -8.77 24.80 -8.81
CA GLY A 29 -8.96 23.96 -7.63
C GLY A 29 -7.68 23.22 -7.24
N LEU A 30 -7.13 22.44 -8.16
CA LEU A 30 -5.89 21.70 -7.93
C LEU A 30 -4.69 22.64 -7.70
N ALA A 31 -4.63 23.77 -8.42
CA ALA A 31 -3.58 24.77 -8.20
C ALA A 31 -3.65 25.40 -6.81
N SER A 32 -4.84 25.66 -6.28
CA SER A 32 -5.04 26.16 -4.91
C SER A 32 -4.46 25.20 -3.87
N GLU A 33 -4.76 23.90 -3.99
CA GLU A 33 -4.23 22.89 -3.08
C GLU A 33 -2.73 22.66 -3.23
N PHE A 34 -2.23 22.75 -4.46
CA PHE A 34 -0.81 22.56 -4.80
C PHE A 34 0.07 23.69 -4.28
N TYR A 35 -0.33 24.94 -4.52
CA TYR A 35 0.45 26.11 -4.12
C TYR A 35 0.23 26.47 -2.66
N PHE A 36 -0.98 26.36 -2.12
CA PHE A 36 -1.32 26.93 -0.80
C PHE A 36 -1.84 25.91 0.22
N GLY A 37 -2.18 24.70 -0.21
CA GLY A 37 -2.75 23.69 0.68
C GLY A 37 -4.18 23.95 1.12
N LYS A 38 -4.88 24.85 0.42
CA LYS A 38 -6.22 25.34 0.76
C LYS A 38 -7.20 25.08 -0.37
N SER A 39 -8.47 24.97 -0.05
CA SER A 39 -9.54 25.03 -1.05
C SER A 39 -9.69 26.44 -1.61
N LEU A 40 -10.28 26.58 -2.80
CA LEU A 40 -10.48 27.90 -3.43
C LEU A 40 -11.24 28.90 -2.55
N LYS A 41 -12.18 28.40 -1.73
CA LYS A 41 -13.01 29.22 -0.84
C LYS A 41 -12.23 29.79 0.34
N GLU A 42 -11.06 29.26 0.63
CA GLU A 42 -10.20 29.65 1.77
C GLU A 42 -9.03 30.55 1.34
N LEU A 43 -8.94 30.88 0.03
CA LEU A 43 -7.86 31.71 -0.48
C LEU A 43 -8.04 33.18 -0.14
N GLY A 44 -6.96 33.80 0.32
CA GLY A 44 -6.86 35.25 0.42
C GLY A 44 -6.72 35.91 -0.96
N VAL A 45 -7.02 37.22 -1.03
CA VAL A 45 -6.93 38.01 -2.27
C VAL A 45 -5.54 37.95 -2.91
N HIS A 46 -4.47 37.95 -2.10
CA HIS A 46 -3.09 37.82 -2.59
C HIS A 46 -2.81 36.46 -3.23
N GLN A 47 -3.42 35.38 -2.71
CA GLN A 47 -3.31 34.03 -3.25
C GLN A 47 -4.11 33.88 -4.54
N ILE A 48 -5.33 34.42 -4.60
CA ILE A 48 -6.15 34.49 -5.82
C ILE A 48 -5.38 35.24 -6.93
N ALA A 49 -4.85 36.42 -6.62
CA ALA A 49 -4.05 37.21 -7.56
C ALA A 49 -2.79 36.45 -8.04
N THR A 50 -2.20 35.61 -7.17
CA THR A 50 -1.07 34.75 -7.53
C THR A 50 -1.49 33.65 -8.52
N LEU A 51 -2.63 32.99 -8.33
CA LEU A 51 -3.13 32.01 -9.29
C LEU A 51 -3.49 32.64 -10.63
N ILE A 52 -4.14 33.81 -10.63
CA ILE A 52 -4.46 34.55 -11.85
C ILE A 52 -3.18 34.96 -12.59
N ALA A 53 -2.11 35.31 -11.88
CA ALA A 53 -0.83 35.64 -12.49
C ALA A 53 -0.22 34.47 -13.29
N LEU A 54 -0.51 33.22 -12.91
CA LEU A 54 -0.01 32.00 -13.58
C LEU A 54 -0.71 31.72 -14.91
N VAL A 55 -1.95 32.17 -15.10
CA VAL A 55 -2.76 31.93 -16.32
C VAL A 55 -1.99 32.25 -17.61
N ARG A 56 -1.25 33.36 -17.62
CA ARG A 56 -0.51 33.81 -18.81
C ARG A 56 0.90 33.20 -18.90
N GLU A 57 1.55 33.00 -17.76
CA GLU A 57 2.98 32.64 -17.70
C GLU A 57 3.26 31.63 -16.58
N PRO A 58 2.73 30.40 -16.64
CA PRO A 58 2.77 29.44 -15.52
C PRO A 58 4.20 28.96 -15.18
N GLY A 59 5.13 29.07 -16.13
CA GLY A 59 6.57 28.82 -15.91
C GLY A 59 7.29 30.00 -15.28
N SER A 60 7.25 31.18 -15.92
CA SER A 60 7.97 32.38 -15.48
C SER A 60 7.43 32.92 -14.16
N ALA A 61 6.11 32.99 -14.00
CA ALA A 61 5.45 33.45 -12.77
C ALA A 61 5.37 32.37 -11.69
N ASN A 62 6.00 31.21 -11.87
CA ASN A 62 5.94 30.12 -10.89
C ASN A 62 6.55 30.56 -9.53
N PRO A 63 5.76 30.63 -8.45
CA PRO A 63 6.22 31.15 -7.16
C PRO A 63 7.23 30.25 -6.45
N HIS A 64 7.37 28.97 -6.84
CA HIS A 64 8.43 28.11 -6.29
C HIS A 64 9.78 28.32 -6.97
N ARG A 65 9.80 28.75 -8.23
CA ARG A 65 11.03 28.94 -9.02
C ARG A 65 11.50 30.39 -9.03
N HIS A 66 10.58 31.34 -9.17
CA HIS A 66 10.88 32.74 -9.43
C HIS A 66 10.10 33.66 -8.47
N GLN A 67 10.37 33.57 -7.17
CA GLN A 67 9.61 34.28 -6.12
C GLN A 67 9.50 35.80 -6.38
N GLY A 68 10.61 36.45 -6.77
CA GLY A 68 10.62 37.89 -7.06
C GLY A 68 9.69 38.27 -8.22
N TYR A 69 9.79 37.54 -9.35
CA TYR A 69 8.94 37.79 -10.51
C TYR A 69 7.47 37.45 -10.24
N ALA A 70 7.21 36.34 -9.55
CA ALA A 70 5.87 35.94 -9.13
C ALA A 70 5.22 37.03 -8.26
N LYS A 71 5.95 37.59 -7.28
CA LYS A 71 5.46 38.67 -6.42
C LYS A 71 5.15 39.94 -7.22
N LYS A 72 6.03 40.32 -8.16
CA LYS A 72 5.79 41.45 -9.08
C LYS A 72 4.53 41.24 -9.91
N ARG A 73 4.34 40.03 -10.47
CA ARG A 73 3.19 39.70 -11.30
C ARG A 73 1.88 39.69 -10.51
N ARG A 74 1.87 39.09 -9.32
CA ARG A 74 0.75 39.15 -8.36
C ARG A 74 0.34 40.59 -8.07
N ASN A 75 1.31 41.46 -7.77
CA ASN A 75 1.03 42.87 -7.45
C ASN A 75 0.39 43.61 -8.64
N MET A 76 0.85 43.33 -9.87
CA MET A 76 0.21 43.87 -11.07
C MET A 76 -1.26 43.40 -11.22
N ILE A 77 -1.57 42.15 -10.86
CA ILE A 77 -2.95 41.65 -10.86
C ILE A 77 -3.78 42.38 -9.81
N LEU A 78 -3.25 42.62 -8.61
CA LEU A 78 -3.93 43.40 -7.58
C LEU A 78 -4.26 44.82 -8.07
N ASP A 79 -3.33 45.47 -8.78
CA ASP A 79 -3.56 46.79 -9.38
C ASP A 79 -4.67 46.77 -10.46
N VAL A 80 -4.75 45.68 -11.23
CA VAL A 80 -5.85 45.47 -12.18
C VAL A 80 -7.18 45.29 -11.44
N MET A 81 -7.20 44.53 -10.34
CA MET A 81 -8.41 44.30 -9.55
C MET A 81 -8.96 45.59 -8.94
N VAL A 82 -8.09 46.49 -8.45
CA VAL A 82 -8.49 47.83 -7.98
C VAL A 82 -9.10 48.64 -9.12
N ARG A 83 -8.45 48.70 -10.28
CA ARG A 83 -8.96 49.46 -11.45
C ARG A 83 -10.32 48.95 -11.96
N GLN A 84 -10.62 47.68 -11.73
CA GLN A 84 -11.90 47.05 -12.08
C GLN A 84 -12.92 47.10 -10.93
N ASN A 85 -12.63 47.81 -9.83
CA ASN A 85 -13.46 47.93 -8.63
C ASN A 85 -13.79 46.57 -7.98
N LEU A 86 -12.91 45.57 -8.10
CA LEU A 86 -13.10 44.25 -7.48
C LEU A 86 -12.64 44.22 -6.01
N ILE A 87 -11.69 45.09 -5.65
CA ILE A 87 -11.14 45.26 -4.29
C ILE A 87 -10.83 46.74 -4.05
N THR A 88 -10.75 47.14 -2.78
CA THR A 88 -10.34 48.51 -2.43
C THR A 88 -8.83 48.70 -2.56
N SER A 89 -8.37 49.94 -2.74
CA SER A 89 -6.92 50.27 -2.71
C SER A 89 -6.26 49.85 -1.39
N ARG A 90 -6.99 49.96 -0.28
CA ARG A 90 -6.51 49.54 1.04
C ARG A 90 -6.27 48.02 1.09
N ASP A 91 -7.19 47.23 0.57
CA ASP A 91 -7.06 45.77 0.53
C ASP A 91 -5.93 45.33 -0.40
N ALA A 92 -5.76 46.03 -1.52
CA ALA A 92 -4.66 45.78 -2.44
C ALA A 92 -3.29 46.04 -1.80
N GLU A 93 -3.11 47.14 -1.08
CA GLU A 93 -1.85 47.43 -0.38
C GLU A 93 -1.56 46.40 0.73
N LEU A 94 -2.59 46.00 1.48
CA LEU A 94 -2.47 44.90 2.45
C LEU A 94 -2.03 43.61 1.74
N ALA A 95 -2.72 43.22 0.67
CA ALA A 95 -2.41 42.01 -0.10
C ALA A 95 -1.01 42.04 -0.73
N LYS A 96 -0.50 43.21 -1.15
CA LYS A 96 0.86 43.38 -1.67
C LYS A 96 1.92 43.18 -0.58
N SER A 97 1.63 43.60 0.66
CA SER A 97 2.54 43.43 1.80
C SER A 97 2.73 41.97 2.20
N LEU A 98 1.70 41.14 2.00
CA LEU A 98 1.74 39.72 2.34
C LEU A 98 2.82 38.97 1.53
N PRO A 99 3.46 37.95 2.13
CA PRO A 99 4.32 37.01 1.41
C PRO A 99 3.54 36.22 0.34
N LEU A 100 4.25 35.40 -0.45
CA LEU A 100 3.59 34.53 -1.44
C LEU A 100 2.84 33.36 -0.77
N ASP A 101 3.20 32.99 0.46
CA ASP A 101 2.56 31.92 1.25
C ASP A 101 2.45 30.56 0.54
N VAL A 102 3.41 30.25 -0.35
CA VAL A 102 3.40 28.97 -1.05
C VAL A 102 4.00 27.84 -0.22
N LEU A 103 3.37 26.67 -0.26
CA LEU A 103 3.80 25.48 0.44
C LEU A 103 5.23 25.09 0.08
N ALA A 104 6.03 24.75 1.10
CA ALA A 104 7.38 24.27 0.86
C ALA A 104 7.36 22.90 0.17
N ARG A 105 8.42 22.57 -0.60
CA ARG A 105 8.52 21.26 -1.27
C ARG A 105 8.38 20.09 -0.29
N ARG A 106 8.93 20.20 0.93
CA ARG A 106 8.83 19.17 1.98
C ARG A 106 7.37 18.96 2.43
N GLU A 107 6.59 20.03 2.51
CA GLU A 107 5.18 19.97 2.90
C GLU A 107 4.30 19.38 1.79
N ARG A 108 4.66 19.60 0.52
CA ARG A 108 4.00 18.96 -0.63
C ARG A 108 4.33 17.47 -0.76
N ILE A 109 5.60 17.08 -0.53
CA ILE A 109 5.98 15.66 -0.45
C ILE A 109 5.22 14.96 0.70
N ASN A 110 4.99 15.67 1.80
CA ASN A 110 4.13 15.19 2.88
C ASN A 110 2.64 15.07 2.51
N LYS A 111 2.17 15.57 1.36
CA LYS A 111 0.81 15.27 0.83
C LYS A 111 0.78 14.00 -0.02
N GLU A 112 1.90 13.57 -0.59
CA GLU A 112 2.05 12.29 -1.32
C GLU A 112 2.39 11.14 -0.36
N ARG A 113 1.84 11.18 0.87
CA ARG A 113 2.03 10.15 1.88
C ARG A 113 1.39 8.83 1.47
N TYR A 114 1.82 7.75 2.11
CA TYR A 114 1.16 6.45 2.06
C TYR A 114 1.19 5.80 0.67
N TYR A 115 2.27 6.05 -0.07
CA TYR A 115 2.43 5.58 -1.44
C TYR A 115 2.21 4.07 -1.61
N SER A 116 2.76 3.27 -0.70
CA SER A 116 2.61 1.81 -0.73
C SER A 116 1.14 1.36 -0.60
N PHE A 117 0.36 2.09 0.19
CA PHE A 117 -1.06 1.85 0.36
C PHE A 117 -1.84 2.30 -0.89
N LEU A 118 -1.58 3.51 -1.38
CA LEU A 118 -2.23 4.04 -2.58
C LEU A 118 -1.97 3.15 -3.81
N GLN A 119 -0.77 2.58 -3.95
CA GLN A 119 -0.51 1.60 -5.01
C GLN A 119 -1.40 0.37 -4.93
N LEU A 120 -1.70 -0.11 -3.72
CA LEU A 120 -2.63 -1.23 -3.54
C LEU A 120 -4.05 -0.81 -3.92
N VAL A 121 -4.48 0.41 -3.56
CA VAL A 121 -5.78 0.98 -3.98
C VAL A 121 -5.87 1.04 -5.50
N TYR A 122 -4.89 1.63 -6.18
CA TYR A 122 -4.85 1.68 -7.64
C TYR A 122 -4.82 0.30 -8.28
N HIS A 123 -4.08 -0.65 -7.71
CA HIS A 123 -4.03 -2.03 -8.19
C HIS A 123 -5.38 -2.74 -8.05
N ARG A 124 -6.18 -2.44 -7.02
CA ARG A 124 -7.54 -2.96 -6.86
C ARG A 124 -8.51 -2.31 -7.83
N LEU A 125 -8.51 -0.97 -7.91
CA LEU A 125 -9.34 -0.22 -8.84
C LEU A 125 -9.14 -0.64 -10.29
N ALA A 126 -7.88 -0.80 -10.73
CA ALA A 126 -7.56 -1.21 -12.10
C ALA A 126 -8.01 -2.63 -12.46
N LYS A 127 -8.40 -3.45 -11.47
CA LYS A 127 -9.00 -4.77 -11.71
C LYS A 127 -10.52 -4.72 -11.84
N GLU A 128 -11.16 -3.71 -11.28
CA GLU A 128 -12.62 -3.61 -11.14
C GLU A 128 -13.22 -2.56 -12.09
N TYR A 129 -12.44 -1.55 -12.49
CA TYR A 129 -12.89 -0.41 -13.29
C TYR A 129 -12.02 -0.22 -14.53
N ASP A 130 -12.64 0.26 -15.61
CA ASP A 130 -11.93 0.69 -16.82
C ASP A 130 -11.26 2.06 -16.62
N LYS A 131 -10.42 2.46 -17.58
CA LYS A 131 -9.62 3.69 -17.45
C LYS A 131 -10.50 4.93 -17.53
N GLU A 132 -11.56 4.86 -18.32
CA GLU A 132 -12.53 5.93 -18.55
C GLU A 132 -13.28 6.26 -17.26
N THR A 133 -13.76 5.25 -16.53
CA THR A 133 -14.43 5.42 -15.24
C THR A 133 -13.47 5.98 -14.18
N LEU A 134 -12.23 5.48 -14.15
CA LEU A 134 -11.21 6.01 -13.22
C LEU A 134 -10.81 7.46 -13.53
N ALA A 135 -10.98 7.91 -14.77
CA ALA A 135 -10.72 9.28 -15.19
C ALA A 135 -11.90 10.24 -14.95
N ALA A 136 -13.08 9.74 -14.58
CA ALA A 136 -14.32 10.53 -14.43
C ALA A 136 -14.36 11.44 -13.19
N GLY A 137 -13.32 11.42 -12.34
CA GLY A 137 -13.26 12.21 -11.11
C GLY A 137 -14.03 11.54 -9.98
N LEU A 138 -13.49 10.45 -9.43
CA LEU A 138 -14.11 9.68 -8.36
C LEU A 138 -13.62 10.13 -6.98
N ASN A 139 -14.53 10.16 -6.01
CA ASN A 139 -14.21 10.24 -4.59
C ASN A 139 -14.02 8.82 -4.04
N ILE A 140 -12.80 8.47 -3.63
CA ILE A 140 -12.45 7.13 -3.15
C ILE A 140 -12.19 7.17 -1.65
N PHE A 141 -13.05 6.51 -0.88
CA PHE A 141 -12.89 6.35 0.57
C PHE A 141 -12.21 5.02 0.85
N THR A 142 -11.04 5.05 1.49
CA THR A 142 -10.19 3.87 1.71
C THR A 142 -10.21 3.42 3.17
N THR A 143 -9.67 2.23 3.41
CA THR A 143 -9.50 1.64 4.76
C THR A 143 -8.24 2.12 5.48
N LEU A 144 -7.46 3.02 4.87
CA LEU A 144 -6.20 3.50 5.41
C LEU A 144 -6.38 4.05 6.83
N ASN A 145 -5.58 3.55 7.76
CA ASN A 145 -5.40 4.16 9.07
C ASN A 145 -4.05 4.91 9.10
N PRO A 146 -4.05 6.26 9.01
CA PRO A 146 -2.81 7.04 8.94
C PRO A 146 -1.87 6.82 10.12
N ILE A 147 -2.41 6.61 11.32
CA ILE A 147 -1.62 6.40 12.54
C ILE A 147 -0.87 5.07 12.45
N ILE A 148 -1.59 3.98 12.12
CA ILE A 148 -0.98 2.65 11.98
C ILE A 148 0.03 2.65 10.83
N GLN A 149 -0.29 3.30 9.71
CA GLN A 149 0.59 3.41 8.56
C GLN A 149 1.90 4.13 8.90
N ASP A 150 1.84 5.29 9.56
CA ASP A 150 3.03 6.05 9.98
C ASP A 150 3.91 5.22 10.93
N GLU A 151 3.32 4.50 11.89
CA GLU A 151 4.07 3.65 12.82
C GLU A 151 4.65 2.41 12.14
N ALA A 152 3.95 1.81 11.18
CA ALA A 152 4.46 0.68 10.39
C ALA A 152 5.68 1.09 9.55
N GLU A 153 5.60 2.24 8.87
CA GLU A 153 6.71 2.77 8.06
C GLU A 153 7.93 3.08 8.91
N LYS A 154 7.76 3.74 10.07
CA LYS A 154 8.84 4.02 11.03
C LYS A 154 9.46 2.73 11.55
N SER A 155 8.64 1.76 11.95
CA SER A 155 9.09 0.48 12.50
C SER A 155 9.89 -0.32 11.50
N VAL A 156 9.44 -0.40 10.24
CA VAL A 156 10.18 -1.07 9.17
C VAL A 156 11.51 -0.37 8.88
N ALA A 157 11.50 0.95 8.71
CA ALA A 157 12.72 1.70 8.41
C ALA A 157 13.75 1.60 9.56
N GLY A 158 13.31 1.75 10.80
CA GLY A 158 14.15 1.61 12.00
C GLY A 158 14.69 0.20 12.17
N GLY A 159 13.83 -0.82 12.08
CA GLY A 159 14.19 -2.22 12.23
C GLY A 159 15.22 -2.68 11.21
N LEU A 160 15.05 -2.30 9.93
CA LEU A 160 16.03 -2.63 8.89
C LEU A 160 17.41 -2.01 9.17
N ASN A 161 17.47 -0.78 9.69
CA ASN A 161 18.74 -0.13 10.03
C ASN A 161 19.44 -0.84 11.19
N VAL A 162 18.68 -1.28 12.19
CA VAL A 162 19.22 -2.07 13.32
C VAL A 162 19.75 -3.42 12.84
N LEU A 163 18.99 -4.13 12.01
CA LEU A 163 19.40 -5.43 11.45
C LEU A 163 20.68 -5.31 10.61
N GLU A 164 20.77 -4.28 9.76
CA GLU A 164 21.98 -4.08 8.95
C GLU A 164 23.21 -3.81 9.80
N LYS A 165 23.07 -2.94 10.80
CA LYS A 165 24.16 -2.63 11.74
C LYS A 165 24.60 -3.86 12.51
N ASN A 166 23.66 -4.63 13.07
CA ASN A 166 23.96 -5.77 13.92
C ASN A 166 24.58 -6.95 13.16
N HIS A 167 24.32 -7.06 11.86
CA HIS A 167 24.82 -8.16 11.02
C HIS A 167 25.94 -7.74 10.05
N GLY A 168 26.46 -6.51 10.16
CA GLY A 168 27.51 -6.00 9.26
C GLY A 168 27.09 -5.94 7.80
N ILE A 169 25.79 -5.81 7.53
CA ILE A 169 25.24 -5.74 6.18
C ILE A 169 25.34 -4.30 5.69
N LYS A 170 25.64 -4.13 4.40
CA LYS A 170 25.72 -2.81 3.76
C LYS A 170 24.45 -2.00 4.04
N LYS A 171 24.62 -0.72 4.40
CA LYS A 171 23.51 0.21 4.62
C LYS A 171 22.57 0.27 3.40
N ASN A 172 21.26 0.29 3.66
CA ASN A 172 20.20 0.35 2.64
C ASN A 172 20.14 -0.86 1.70
N PHE A 173 20.71 -1.99 2.09
CA PHE A 173 20.70 -3.23 1.31
C PHE A 173 19.43 -4.05 1.54
N LEU A 174 19.06 -4.27 2.80
CA LEU A 174 17.89 -5.05 3.16
C LEU A 174 16.60 -4.37 2.73
N GLN A 175 15.57 -5.18 2.49
CA GLN A 175 14.23 -4.75 2.12
C GLN A 175 13.22 -5.48 2.99
N ALA A 176 12.07 -4.86 3.20
CA ALA A 176 10.96 -5.47 3.92
C ALA A 176 9.65 -5.08 3.26
N ALA A 177 8.61 -5.82 3.63
CA ALA A 177 7.24 -5.50 3.35
C ALA A 177 6.40 -5.81 4.59
N SER A 178 5.32 -5.07 4.78
CA SER A 178 4.34 -5.31 5.83
C SER A 178 2.94 -5.07 5.31
N VAL A 179 2.00 -5.90 5.72
CA VAL A 179 0.56 -5.74 5.48
C VAL A 179 -0.12 -5.91 6.82
N ILE A 180 -0.88 -4.90 7.24
CA ILE A 180 -1.62 -4.91 8.50
C ILE A 180 -3.10 -4.93 8.16
N VAL A 181 -3.79 -5.92 8.73
CA VAL A 181 -5.20 -6.19 8.48
C VAL A 181 -5.96 -6.10 9.79
N ASN A 182 -7.13 -5.47 9.77
CA ASN A 182 -8.12 -5.58 10.84
C ASN A 182 -8.85 -6.92 10.68
N SER A 183 -8.61 -7.86 11.60
CA SER A 183 -9.18 -9.21 11.52
C SER A 183 -10.70 -9.26 11.71
N ALA A 184 -11.32 -8.23 12.28
CA ALA A 184 -12.77 -8.18 12.45
C ALA A 184 -13.51 -7.75 11.17
N THR A 185 -12.82 -7.05 10.26
CA THR A 185 -13.42 -6.46 9.06
C THR A 185 -12.75 -6.89 7.75
N ALA A 186 -11.64 -7.65 7.83
CA ALA A 186 -10.75 -7.96 6.72
C ALA A 186 -10.21 -6.72 5.97
N GLU A 187 -10.18 -5.57 6.63
CA GLU A 187 -9.72 -4.33 6.04
C GLU A 187 -8.20 -4.24 6.14
N VAL A 188 -7.53 -4.01 5.02
CA VAL A 188 -6.11 -3.66 5.01
C VAL A 188 -6.00 -2.23 5.51
N VAL A 189 -5.44 -2.01 6.69
CA VAL A 189 -5.37 -0.68 7.32
C VAL A 189 -4.02 0.00 7.13
N ALA A 190 -2.97 -0.77 6.85
CA ALA A 190 -1.65 -0.25 6.52
C ALA A 190 -0.85 -1.22 5.63
N VAL A 191 -0.02 -0.66 4.75
CA VAL A 191 0.85 -1.39 3.82
C VAL A 191 2.19 -0.69 3.70
N VAL A 192 3.28 -1.43 3.93
CA VAL A 192 4.65 -1.00 3.65
C VAL A 192 5.20 -1.87 2.54
N GLY A 193 5.51 -1.29 1.38
CA GLY A 193 5.99 -2.01 0.19
C GLY A 193 7.48 -1.81 -0.11
N ASP A 194 8.10 -0.80 0.48
CA ASP A 194 9.51 -0.46 0.31
C ASP A 194 10.06 0.12 1.62
N ARG A 195 11.38 0.00 1.80
CA ARG A 195 12.10 0.66 2.89
C ARG A 195 11.95 2.18 2.86
N ASN A 196 11.94 2.76 1.66
CA ASN A 196 11.76 4.18 1.44
C ASN A 196 10.28 4.45 1.10
N ASN A 197 9.55 4.93 2.10
CA ASN A 197 8.12 5.25 1.98
C ASN A 197 7.78 6.34 0.96
N SER A 198 8.76 7.17 0.58
CA SER A 198 8.59 8.26 -0.40
C SER A 198 8.99 7.85 -1.81
N ARG A 199 9.46 6.61 -2.02
CA ARG A 199 9.93 6.15 -3.32
C ARG A 199 8.79 5.55 -4.13
N HIS A 200 8.60 6.08 -5.33
CA HIS A 200 7.78 5.44 -6.35
C HIS A 200 8.49 4.21 -6.94
N GLY A 201 7.78 3.09 -7.09
CA GLY A 201 8.35 1.89 -7.67
C GLY A 201 7.71 0.59 -7.20
N TYR A 202 8.54 -0.42 -6.93
CA TYR A 202 8.13 -1.79 -6.70
C TYR A 202 7.58 -2.00 -5.28
N ASN A 203 6.32 -2.37 -5.18
CA ASN A 203 5.62 -2.66 -3.94
C ASN A 203 5.75 -4.13 -3.55
N ARG A 204 6.66 -4.42 -2.63
CA ARG A 204 6.92 -5.80 -2.20
C ARG A 204 5.75 -6.44 -1.46
N ALA A 205 4.81 -5.65 -0.93
CA ALA A 205 3.68 -6.20 -0.17
C ALA A 205 2.75 -7.08 -1.04
N PHE A 206 2.59 -6.75 -2.32
CA PHE A 206 1.74 -7.52 -3.24
C PHE A 206 2.42 -7.95 -4.54
N GLN A 207 3.54 -7.31 -4.93
CA GLN A 207 4.26 -7.66 -6.16
C GLN A 207 5.40 -8.65 -5.93
N ALA A 208 5.99 -8.70 -4.74
CA ALA A 208 7.08 -9.62 -4.43
C ALA A 208 6.57 -10.99 -4.04
N LYS A 209 6.80 -11.98 -4.90
CA LYS A 209 6.54 -13.39 -4.58
C LYS A 209 7.79 -14.02 -3.95
N ARG A 210 7.65 -14.55 -2.73
CA ARG A 210 8.71 -15.22 -1.97
C ARG A 210 8.19 -16.51 -1.35
N GLN A 211 9.09 -17.41 -0.98
CA GLN A 211 8.70 -18.61 -0.25
C GLN A 211 8.26 -18.23 1.17
N PRO A 212 6.99 -18.50 1.56
CA PRO A 212 6.52 -18.24 2.92
C PRO A 212 7.13 -19.22 3.94
N GLY A 213 7.64 -20.38 3.47
CA GLY A 213 8.30 -21.36 4.33
C GLY A 213 7.36 -21.88 5.43
N SER A 214 7.86 -21.91 6.66
CA SER A 214 7.10 -22.41 7.81
C SER A 214 5.80 -21.66 8.12
N LEU A 215 5.52 -20.52 7.48
CA LEU A 215 4.25 -19.80 7.63
C LEU A 215 3.05 -20.59 7.10
N LEU A 216 3.23 -21.62 6.25
CA LEU A 216 2.10 -22.45 5.84
C LEU A 216 1.78 -23.60 6.81
N LYS A 217 2.66 -23.89 7.76
CA LYS A 217 2.48 -25.01 8.69
C LYS A 217 1.21 -24.88 9.53
N PRO A 218 0.86 -23.72 10.12
CA PRO A 218 -0.38 -23.61 10.87
C PRO A 218 -1.61 -24.08 10.10
N ILE A 219 -1.67 -23.79 8.79
CA ILE A 219 -2.76 -24.22 7.91
C ILE A 219 -2.75 -25.74 7.71
N LEU A 220 -1.57 -26.33 7.55
CA LEU A 220 -1.44 -27.78 7.45
C LEU A 220 -1.92 -28.49 8.73
N TYR A 221 -1.49 -28.01 9.89
CA TYR A 221 -1.90 -28.59 11.16
C TYR A 221 -3.39 -28.37 11.45
N LEU A 222 -3.95 -27.22 11.07
CA LEU A 222 -5.39 -27.00 11.08
C LEU A 222 -6.12 -28.03 10.20
N SER A 223 -5.67 -28.22 8.96
CA SER A 223 -6.23 -29.21 8.03
C SER A 223 -6.21 -30.61 8.61
N ALA A 224 -5.11 -30.98 9.29
CA ALA A 224 -5.01 -32.28 9.95
C ALA A 224 -6.02 -32.45 11.09
N LEU A 225 -6.26 -31.41 11.89
CA LEU A 225 -7.21 -31.45 13.01
C LEU A 225 -8.67 -31.58 12.57
N GLU A 226 -9.00 -31.32 11.31
CA GLU A 226 -10.33 -31.60 10.75
C GLU A 226 -10.57 -33.12 10.59
N TYR A 227 -9.52 -33.92 10.47
CA TYR A 227 -9.56 -35.38 10.49
C TYR A 227 -9.57 -35.91 11.94
N THR A 228 -10.65 -35.64 12.67
CA THR A 228 -10.78 -35.89 14.12
C THR A 228 -10.60 -37.34 14.56
N ASN A 229 -10.81 -38.30 13.66
CA ASN A 229 -10.56 -39.73 13.89
C ASN A 229 -9.07 -40.12 13.80
N ARG A 230 -8.22 -39.24 13.26
CA ARG A 230 -6.78 -39.47 13.04
C ARG A 230 -5.91 -38.54 13.89
N TYR A 231 -6.34 -37.29 14.04
CA TYR A 231 -5.53 -36.25 14.65
C TYR A 231 -6.24 -35.53 15.80
N ASN A 232 -5.48 -35.36 16.87
CA ASN A 232 -5.71 -34.38 17.92
C ASN A 232 -4.35 -33.77 18.32
N LEU A 233 -4.35 -32.81 19.24
CA LEU A 233 -3.12 -32.10 19.64
C LEU A 233 -2.05 -33.03 20.25
N ALA A 234 -2.45 -34.14 20.87
CA ALA A 234 -1.57 -35.12 21.50
C ALA A 234 -1.15 -36.27 20.57
N THR A 235 -1.63 -36.31 19.32
CA THR A 235 -1.25 -37.34 18.35
C THR A 235 0.27 -37.36 18.18
N LEU A 236 0.89 -38.52 18.39
CA LEU A 236 2.33 -38.70 18.25
C LEU A 236 2.72 -38.86 16.78
N ILE A 237 3.61 -38.00 16.30
CA ILE A 237 4.14 -37.98 14.94
C ILE A 237 5.61 -38.39 14.96
N ASP A 238 5.99 -39.24 14.01
CA ASP A 238 7.36 -39.70 13.85
C ASP A 238 8.28 -38.61 13.23
N ASP A 239 9.37 -38.30 13.91
CA ASP A 239 10.43 -37.37 13.51
C ASP A 239 11.70 -38.11 13.02
N SER A 240 11.63 -39.42 12.82
CA SER A 240 12.71 -40.20 12.19
C SER A 240 12.90 -39.79 10.71
N PRO A 241 14.09 -40.00 10.10
CA PRO A 241 14.35 -39.60 8.71
C PRO A 241 13.28 -40.08 7.74
N LEU A 242 12.70 -39.14 6.98
CA LEU A 242 11.68 -39.42 5.98
C LEU A 242 12.31 -39.49 4.58
N VAL A 243 11.97 -40.55 3.83
CA VAL A 243 12.28 -40.67 2.41
C VAL A 243 10.97 -40.87 1.65
N TYR A 244 10.58 -39.87 0.86
CA TYR A 244 9.42 -39.96 -0.01
C TYR A 244 9.87 -40.21 -1.45
N ARG A 245 9.22 -41.15 -2.14
CA ARG A 245 9.47 -41.48 -3.55
C ARG A 245 8.17 -41.27 -4.33
N GLY A 246 8.19 -40.38 -5.32
CA GLY A 246 7.02 -40.09 -6.16
C GLY A 246 7.44 -39.44 -7.48
N ASN A 247 6.74 -39.76 -8.57
CA ASN A 247 7.00 -39.23 -9.92
C ASN A 247 8.47 -39.30 -10.36
N GLY A 248 9.16 -40.40 -10.06
CA GLY A 248 10.58 -40.59 -10.37
C GLY A 248 11.56 -39.77 -9.53
N GLN A 249 11.08 -38.98 -8.57
CA GLN A 249 11.90 -38.16 -7.68
C GLN A 249 11.96 -38.72 -6.27
N VAL A 250 13.07 -38.42 -5.58
CA VAL A 250 13.29 -38.78 -4.17
C VAL A 250 13.39 -37.50 -3.34
N TRP A 251 12.47 -37.31 -2.40
CA TRP A 251 12.47 -36.17 -1.49
C TRP A 251 12.83 -36.62 -0.06
N LYS A 252 13.78 -35.91 0.56
CA LYS A 252 14.32 -36.22 1.90
C LYS A 252 14.37 -34.94 2.75
N PRO A 253 13.26 -34.49 3.35
CA PRO A 253 13.24 -33.29 4.17
C PRO A 253 14.12 -33.47 5.42
N LYS A 254 14.64 -32.36 5.94
CA LYS A 254 15.47 -32.33 7.16
C LYS A 254 14.96 -31.23 8.10
N ASN A 255 15.05 -31.49 9.40
CA ASN A 255 14.84 -30.46 10.42
C ASN A 255 15.95 -29.41 10.37
N TYR A 256 15.61 -28.17 10.75
CA TYR A 256 16.58 -27.06 10.82
C TYR A 256 17.77 -27.39 11.74
N SER A 257 17.50 -28.01 12.89
CA SER A 257 18.52 -28.45 13.85
C SER A 257 19.39 -29.63 13.38
N LYS A 258 19.01 -30.29 12.28
CA LYS A 258 19.57 -31.56 11.79
C LYS A 258 19.54 -32.71 12.81
N ARG A 259 18.80 -32.57 13.92
CA ARG A 259 18.60 -33.60 14.93
C ARG A 259 17.16 -34.10 14.89
N ASN A 260 16.98 -35.39 15.08
CA ASN A 260 15.69 -36.05 15.15
C ASN A 260 15.32 -36.33 16.60
N LYS A 261 14.02 -36.36 16.90
CA LYS A 261 13.46 -36.47 18.24
C LYS A 261 12.71 -37.79 18.50
N GLY A 262 12.66 -38.70 17.53
CA GLY A 262 11.90 -39.93 17.65
C GLY A 262 10.42 -39.66 17.41
N ARG A 263 9.60 -39.61 18.46
CA ARG A 263 8.17 -39.24 18.36
C ARG A 263 7.91 -37.93 19.11
N VAL A 264 7.09 -37.07 18.53
CA VAL A 264 6.70 -35.76 19.11
C VAL A 264 5.20 -35.58 19.01
N MET A 265 4.59 -34.84 19.94
CA MET A 265 3.17 -34.51 19.81
C MET A 265 2.94 -33.57 18.61
N LEU A 266 1.75 -33.64 18.03
CA LEU A 266 1.33 -32.77 16.92
C LEU A 266 1.47 -31.29 17.29
N ILE A 267 1.07 -30.91 18.51
CA ILE A 267 1.25 -29.54 19.02
C ILE A 267 2.73 -29.15 19.13
N ASP A 268 3.60 -30.03 19.61
CA ASP A 268 5.04 -29.75 19.71
C ASP A 268 5.68 -29.57 18.35
N ALA A 269 5.25 -30.36 17.36
CA ALA A 269 5.73 -30.27 15.99
C ALA A 269 5.39 -28.92 15.35
N LEU A 270 4.21 -28.38 15.61
CA LEU A 270 3.82 -27.03 15.21
C LEU A 270 4.62 -25.96 15.97
N VAL A 271 4.62 -26.00 17.31
CA VAL A 271 5.29 -25.01 18.17
C VAL A 271 6.78 -24.90 17.88
N LYS A 272 7.45 -26.03 17.64
CA LYS A 272 8.88 -26.08 17.32
C LYS A 272 9.17 -26.06 15.82
N SER A 273 8.13 -25.98 14.99
CA SER A 273 8.21 -25.93 13.52
C SER A 273 9.08 -27.06 12.94
N TYR A 274 8.89 -28.30 13.37
CA TYR A 274 9.66 -29.43 12.85
C TYR A 274 9.26 -29.74 11.40
N ASN A 275 10.23 -30.05 10.53
CA ASN A 275 9.98 -30.25 9.10
C ASN A 275 9.54 -31.68 8.79
N ILE A 276 10.15 -32.68 9.42
CA ILE A 276 9.84 -34.08 9.17
C ILE A 276 8.40 -34.43 9.62
N PRO A 277 7.95 -34.07 10.84
CA PRO A 277 6.59 -34.38 11.28
C PRO A 277 5.56 -33.65 10.42
N THR A 278 5.82 -32.38 10.08
CA THR A 278 4.99 -31.59 9.13
C THR A 278 4.88 -32.31 7.78
N ALA A 279 5.99 -32.79 7.23
CA ALA A 279 5.98 -33.52 5.96
C ALA A 279 5.17 -34.82 6.04
N ARG A 280 5.27 -35.56 7.14
CA ARG A 280 4.47 -36.78 7.36
C ARG A 280 2.98 -36.47 7.43
N VAL A 281 2.59 -35.49 8.24
CA VAL A 281 1.19 -35.05 8.35
C VAL A 281 0.64 -34.68 6.97
N GLY A 282 1.37 -33.87 6.20
CA GLY A 282 0.91 -33.47 4.88
C GLY A 282 0.82 -34.58 3.84
N LEU A 283 1.76 -35.55 3.89
CA LEU A 283 1.66 -36.74 3.05
C LEU A 283 0.50 -37.66 3.46
N ASP A 284 0.17 -37.69 4.74
CA ASP A 284 -0.87 -38.55 5.33
C ASP A 284 -2.29 -38.02 5.09
N ILE A 285 -2.50 -36.70 5.21
CA ILE A 285 -3.80 -36.08 4.88
C ILE A 285 -3.99 -35.88 3.37
N GLY A 286 -2.90 -35.83 2.61
CA GLY A 286 -2.93 -35.62 1.16
C GLY A 286 -2.53 -34.19 0.76
N ILE A 287 -1.69 -34.10 -0.29
CA ILE A 287 -1.19 -32.81 -0.79
C ILE A 287 -2.30 -32.01 -1.48
N ASP A 288 -3.22 -32.71 -2.16
CA ASP A 288 -4.37 -32.09 -2.81
C ASP A 288 -5.29 -31.40 -1.81
N ASP A 289 -5.59 -32.06 -0.69
CA ASP A 289 -6.43 -31.51 0.38
C ASP A 289 -5.79 -30.29 1.03
N PHE A 290 -4.48 -30.35 1.31
CA PHE A 290 -3.76 -29.19 1.84
C PHE A 290 -3.77 -28.00 0.87
N VAL A 291 -3.58 -28.24 -0.42
CA VAL A 291 -3.66 -27.20 -1.45
C VAL A 291 -5.08 -26.63 -1.54
N GLY A 292 -6.10 -27.49 -1.55
CA GLY A 292 -7.51 -27.08 -1.51
C GLY A 292 -7.80 -26.19 -0.31
N ARG A 293 -7.34 -26.58 0.89
CA ARG A 293 -7.52 -25.78 2.11
C ARG A 293 -6.82 -24.43 2.05
N LEU A 294 -5.61 -24.35 1.48
CA LEU A 294 -4.95 -23.06 1.25
C LEU A 294 -5.79 -22.14 0.36
N GLU A 295 -6.36 -22.67 -0.72
CA GLU A 295 -7.22 -21.90 -1.62
C GLU A 295 -8.56 -21.50 -0.98
N ASP A 296 -9.16 -22.38 -0.18
CA ASP A 296 -10.40 -22.11 0.56
C ASP A 296 -10.22 -20.99 1.58
N LEU A 297 -9.02 -20.87 2.16
CA LEU A 297 -8.62 -19.79 3.07
C LEU A 297 -8.12 -18.54 2.33
N GLY A 298 -8.28 -18.44 1.00
CA GLY A 298 -7.93 -17.25 0.24
C GLY A 298 -6.53 -17.24 -0.38
N GLY A 299 -5.78 -18.35 -0.28
CA GLY A 299 -4.57 -18.56 -1.05
C GLY A 299 -4.81 -18.47 -2.56
N PRO A 300 -3.75 -18.20 -3.35
CA PRO A 300 -3.87 -18.07 -4.80
C PRO A 300 -4.31 -19.40 -5.42
N LYS A 301 -5.08 -19.32 -6.52
CA LYS A 301 -5.54 -20.49 -7.27
C LYS A 301 -4.41 -21.14 -8.08
N GLY A 302 -4.48 -22.45 -8.25
CA GLY A 302 -3.55 -23.20 -9.10
C GLY A 302 -2.20 -23.43 -8.45
N LEU A 303 -2.18 -23.55 -7.12
CA LEU A 303 -0.95 -23.88 -6.38
C LEU A 303 -0.40 -25.24 -6.80
N PRO A 304 0.94 -25.38 -6.87
CA PRO A 304 1.56 -26.63 -7.29
C PRO A 304 1.40 -27.72 -6.23
N LYS A 305 1.20 -28.96 -6.67
CA LYS A 305 0.84 -30.10 -5.80
C LYS A 305 2.03 -31.03 -5.51
N TYR A 306 3.24 -30.49 -5.41
CA TYR A 306 4.41 -31.30 -5.01
C TYR A 306 4.51 -31.40 -3.47
N PRO A 307 5.06 -32.50 -2.93
CA PRO A 307 5.11 -32.73 -1.48
C PRO A 307 5.76 -31.60 -0.67
N SER A 308 6.78 -30.93 -1.20
CA SER A 308 7.49 -29.88 -0.47
C SER A 308 6.65 -28.63 -0.22
N ILE A 309 5.46 -28.49 -0.83
CA ILE A 309 4.58 -27.33 -0.58
C ILE A 309 4.14 -27.24 0.89
N VAL A 310 4.05 -28.37 1.59
CA VAL A 310 3.71 -28.45 3.02
C VAL A 310 4.78 -27.78 3.92
N LEU A 311 5.98 -27.54 3.38
CA LEU A 311 7.05 -26.78 4.01
C LEU A 311 7.16 -25.34 3.48
N GLY A 312 6.18 -24.88 2.71
CA GLY A 312 6.12 -23.52 2.16
C GLY A 312 7.05 -23.25 0.99
N SER A 313 7.40 -24.28 0.21
CA SER A 313 8.22 -24.12 -0.99
C SER A 313 7.44 -23.62 -2.21
N VAL A 314 6.60 -22.59 -2.04
CA VAL A 314 5.77 -21.98 -3.09
C VAL A 314 5.90 -20.47 -3.07
N ALA A 315 5.71 -19.77 -4.18
CA ALA A 315 5.88 -18.33 -4.23
C ALA A 315 4.56 -17.60 -3.88
N MET A 316 4.57 -16.81 -2.81
CA MET A 316 3.43 -16.00 -2.36
C MET A 316 3.88 -14.58 -2.00
N SER A 317 3.00 -13.60 -2.18
CA SER A 317 3.22 -12.25 -1.68
C SER A 317 2.76 -12.11 -0.22
N PRO A 318 3.33 -11.16 0.54
CA PRO A 318 2.85 -10.84 1.89
C PRO A 318 1.33 -10.62 1.97
N LEU A 319 0.72 -9.98 0.98
CA LEU A 319 -0.73 -9.78 0.92
C LEU A 319 -1.52 -11.09 0.81
N GLU A 320 -1.03 -12.07 0.03
CA GLU A 320 -1.68 -13.39 -0.08
C GLU A 320 -1.50 -14.21 1.20
N VAL A 321 -0.35 -14.10 1.87
CA VAL A 321 -0.16 -14.72 3.19
C VAL A 321 -1.09 -14.08 4.22
N ALA A 322 -1.25 -12.76 4.18
CA ALA A 322 -2.17 -12.04 5.06
C ALA A 322 -3.62 -12.47 4.85
N GLU A 323 -4.05 -12.71 3.61
CA GLU A 323 -5.39 -13.24 3.31
C GLU A 323 -5.62 -14.60 3.97
N ILE A 324 -4.66 -15.53 3.83
CA ILE A 324 -4.74 -16.86 4.47
C ILE A 324 -4.83 -16.75 6.00
N TYR A 325 -4.02 -15.88 6.60
CA TYR A 325 -4.00 -15.68 8.04
C TYR A 325 -5.19 -14.89 8.57
N GLU A 326 -5.81 -14.02 7.77
CA GLU A 326 -7.06 -13.34 8.12
C GLU A 326 -8.14 -14.38 8.35
N SER A 327 -8.31 -15.34 7.43
CA SER A 327 -9.34 -16.38 7.57
C SER A 327 -9.13 -17.23 8.82
N LEU A 328 -7.86 -17.49 9.19
CA LEU A 328 -7.53 -18.13 10.45
C LEU A 328 -7.87 -17.27 11.68
N ALA A 329 -7.52 -15.98 11.64
CA ALA A 329 -7.77 -15.03 12.73
C ALA A 329 -9.27 -14.76 12.93
N ASN A 330 -10.06 -14.85 11.86
CA ASN A 330 -11.49 -14.64 11.84
C ASN A 330 -12.28 -15.95 12.07
N GLY A 331 -11.73 -16.87 12.86
CA GLY A 331 -12.43 -18.09 13.28
C GLY A 331 -12.74 -19.09 12.16
N GLY A 332 -12.02 -19.03 11.03
CA GLY A 332 -12.23 -19.88 9.86
C GLY A 332 -13.17 -19.30 8.80
N TYR A 333 -13.74 -18.12 9.02
CA TYR A 333 -14.54 -17.43 8.01
C TYR A 333 -13.62 -16.68 7.04
N ARG A 334 -13.79 -16.95 5.74
CA ARG A 334 -13.07 -16.24 4.70
C ARG A 334 -13.76 -14.93 4.36
N MET A 335 -13.09 -13.82 4.64
CA MET A 335 -13.49 -12.48 4.20
C MET A 335 -12.41 -11.91 3.27
N PRO A 336 -12.71 -11.66 1.98
CA PRO A 336 -11.72 -11.12 1.06
C PRO A 336 -11.13 -9.79 1.56
N LEU A 337 -9.81 -9.65 1.51
CA LEU A 337 -9.16 -8.43 1.99
C LEU A 337 -9.62 -7.19 1.20
N ARG A 338 -10.11 -6.19 1.93
CA ARG A 338 -10.64 -4.94 1.37
C ARG A 338 -9.69 -3.76 1.62
N VAL A 339 -9.55 -2.89 0.63
CA VAL A 339 -8.76 -1.64 0.74
C VAL A 339 -9.58 -0.37 0.45
N ILE A 340 -10.80 -0.53 -0.10
CA ILE A 340 -11.73 0.54 -0.48
C ILE A 340 -13.05 0.32 0.25
N ASN A 341 -13.52 1.34 0.96
CA ASN A 341 -14.80 1.31 1.68
C ASN A 341 -15.96 1.69 0.78
N SER A 342 -15.81 2.79 0.03
CA SER A 342 -16.82 3.27 -0.90
C SER A 342 -16.18 4.11 -2.00
N ILE A 343 -16.88 4.19 -3.12
CA ILE A 343 -16.56 5.04 -4.25
C ILE A 343 -17.82 5.84 -4.55
N THR A 344 -17.69 7.15 -4.67
CA THR A 344 -18.79 8.03 -5.10
C THR A 344 -18.34 8.88 -6.28
N ASP A 345 -19.31 9.41 -7.02
CA ASP A 345 -19.07 10.50 -7.96
C ASP A 345 -18.63 11.79 -7.22
N ALA A 346 -18.16 12.75 -8.02
CA ALA A 346 -17.65 14.05 -7.58
C ALA A 346 -18.76 14.98 -7.07
#